data_AF-K5Y4M6-F1
#
_entry.id   AF-K5Y4M6-F1
#
_cell.length_a   1.000
_cell.length_b   1.000
_cell.length_c   1.000
_cell.angle_alpha   90.00
_cell.angle_beta   90.00
_cell.angle_gamma   90.00
#
_symmetry.space_group_name_H-M   'P 1'
#
loop_
_entity.id
_entity.type
_entity.pdbx_description
1 polymer ?
#
loop_
_entity_poly.entity_id
_entity_poly.type
_entity_poly.pdbx_seq_one_letter_code
_entity_poly.pdbx_strand_id
1 'polypeptide(L)'
;MSIDVQEAIKAIRDMRPVINPDEDYLTIVAVEQTVTASEARRKKELEEAHAKFKALAKALEAARVSSTRPNTVPSAEAHATTLHEHDGTRFSLMKTIQDMEGEIGSKEVELAALKEEARKLEEYDPATEHEKEMDGDVLRLDIYKALGFEPVQDKNGYITKMLIRSQSGDVHVVDLPATNEPTFEDIQKLWNIARS
;
A
#
# COMPACT_ATOMS: atom_id res chain seq x y z
N MET A 1 101.86 -8.58 -80.36
CA MET A 1 101.53 -7.32 -81.03
C MET A 1 100.18 -6.90 -80.48
N SER A 2 100.24 -6.03 -79.47
CA SER A 2 100.19 -4.58 -79.69
C SER A 2 98.90 -4.27 -80.43
N ILE A 3 97.88 -3.91 -79.66
CA ILE A 3 96.69 -3.25 -80.20
C ILE A 3 97.22 -2.20 -81.17
N ASP A 4 96.82 -2.31 -82.45
CA ASP A 4 97.24 -1.34 -83.44
C ASP A 4 96.77 0.03 -82.94
N VAL A 5 97.74 0.89 -82.66
CA VAL A 5 97.49 2.18 -82.02
C VAL A 5 96.58 3.03 -82.91
N GLN A 6 96.65 2.84 -84.24
CA GLN A 6 95.75 3.48 -85.21
C GLN A 6 94.31 3.00 -85.08
N GLU A 7 94.10 1.69 -84.90
CA GLU A 7 92.78 1.08 -84.73
C GLU A 7 92.15 1.49 -83.38
N ALA A 8 92.94 1.54 -82.31
CA ALA A 8 92.51 2.07 -81.02
C ALA A 8 92.15 3.57 -81.08
N ILE A 9 92.95 4.39 -81.79
CA ILE A 9 92.66 5.82 -81.97
C ILE A 9 91.36 6.00 -82.76
N LYS A 10 91.11 5.18 -83.79
CA LYS A 10 89.87 5.21 -84.56
C LYS A 10 88.66 4.82 -83.70
N ALA A 11 88.76 3.73 -82.93
CA ALA A 11 87.70 3.32 -82.00
C ALA A 11 87.39 4.39 -80.94
N ILE A 12 88.41 5.03 -80.37
CA ILE A 12 88.23 6.14 -79.41
C ILE A 12 87.56 7.34 -80.08
N ARG A 13 87.92 7.66 -81.33
CA ARG A 13 87.32 8.75 -82.10
C ARG A 13 85.85 8.46 -82.45
N ASP A 14 85.55 7.21 -82.77
CA ASP A 14 84.20 6.75 -83.09
C ASP A 14 83.30 6.67 -81.84
N MET A 15 83.87 6.49 -80.65
CA MET A 15 83.14 6.53 -79.37
C MET A 15 82.83 7.95 -78.87
N ARG A 16 83.61 8.96 -79.28
CA ARG A 16 83.46 10.35 -78.81
C ARG A 16 82.07 10.98 -79.08
N PRO A 17 81.38 10.73 -80.22
CA PRO A 17 80.03 11.23 -80.48
C PRO A 17 78.94 10.42 -79.77
N VAL A 18 79.25 9.19 -79.35
CA VAL A 18 78.32 8.29 -78.65
C VAL A 18 78.21 8.67 -77.18
N ILE A 19 79.27 9.26 -76.62
CA ILE A 19 79.32 9.73 -75.24
C ILE A 19 78.97 11.22 -75.23
N ASN A 20 77.76 11.56 -74.78
CA ASN A 20 77.29 12.94 -74.64
C ASN A 20 77.06 13.29 -73.16
N PRO A 21 78.08 13.81 -72.46
CA PRO A 21 77.99 14.10 -71.02
C PRO A 21 76.90 15.12 -70.66
N ASP A 22 76.58 16.04 -71.59
CA ASP A 22 75.58 17.07 -71.36
C ASP A 22 74.15 16.49 -71.33
N GLU A 23 73.88 15.49 -72.18
CA GLU A 23 72.61 14.76 -72.21
C GLU A 23 72.46 13.82 -71.01
N ASP A 24 73.55 13.14 -70.63
CA ASP A 24 73.58 12.33 -69.41
C ASP A 24 73.33 13.19 -68.15
N TYR A 25 73.93 14.39 -68.09
CA TYR A 25 73.70 15.33 -66.99
C TYR A 25 72.24 15.78 -66.90
N LEU A 26 71.63 16.16 -68.03
CA LEU A 26 70.21 16.53 -68.06
C LEU A 26 69.31 15.37 -67.63
N THR A 27 69.66 14.14 -68.02
CA THR A 27 68.95 12.93 -67.60
C THR A 27 69.07 12.69 -66.10
N ILE A 28 70.27 12.85 -65.52
CA ILE A 28 70.49 12.72 -64.08
C ILE A 28 69.67 13.77 -63.31
N VAL A 29 69.67 15.03 -63.75
CA VAL A 29 68.88 16.11 -63.12
C VAL A 29 67.38 15.80 -63.21
N ALA A 30 66.89 15.33 -64.35
CA ALA A 30 65.50 14.93 -64.50
C ALA A 30 65.14 13.76 -63.58
N VAL A 31 66.02 12.76 -63.45
CA VAL A 31 65.85 11.65 -62.52
C VAL A 31 65.84 12.15 -61.08
N GLU A 32 66.74 13.03 -60.68
CA GLU A 32 66.78 13.59 -59.32
C GLU A 32 65.50 14.36 -58.97
N GLN A 33 64.95 15.13 -59.92
CA GLN A 33 63.66 15.79 -59.78
C GLN A 33 62.52 14.78 -59.62
N THR A 34 62.50 13.70 -60.41
CA THR A 34 61.47 12.66 -60.30
C THR A 34 61.56 11.91 -58.97
N VAL A 35 62.78 11.64 -58.49
CA VAL A 35 63.02 10.98 -57.20
C VAL A 35 62.53 11.87 -56.07
N THR A 36 62.93 13.14 -56.06
CA THR A 36 62.51 14.14 -55.07
C THR A 36 60.99 14.29 -55.04
N ALA A 37 60.34 14.36 -56.20
CA ALA A 37 58.89 14.41 -56.30
C ALA A 37 58.23 13.12 -55.77
N SER A 38 58.81 11.96 -56.04
CA SER A 38 58.32 10.67 -55.53
C SER A 38 58.44 10.57 -54.01
N GLU A 39 59.51 11.11 -53.42
CA GLU A 39 59.73 11.11 -51.98
C GLU A 39 58.78 12.05 -51.27
N ALA A 40 58.57 13.25 -51.81
CA ALA A 40 57.57 14.18 -51.31
C ALA A 40 56.16 13.57 -51.33
N ARG A 41 55.81 12.86 -52.42
CA ARG A 41 54.53 12.13 -52.53
C ARG A 41 54.43 11.02 -51.49
N ARG A 42 55.45 10.15 -51.37
CA ARG A 42 55.47 9.06 -50.40
C ARG A 42 55.37 9.58 -48.95
N LYS A 43 56.06 10.68 -48.63
CA LYS A 43 55.98 11.31 -47.32
C LYS A 43 54.58 11.82 -47.03
N LYS A 44 53.94 12.50 -47.99
CA LYS A 44 52.56 12.97 -47.86
C LYS A 44 51.57 11.81 -47.67
N GLU A 45 51.69 10.75 -48.46
CA GLU A 45 50.84 9.56 -48.32
C GLU A 45 51.01 8.90 -46.95
N LEU A 46 52.24 8.84 -46.42
CA LEU A 46 52.52 8.32 -45.09
C LEU A 46 51.93 9.20 -43.99
N GLU A 47 52.08 10.53 -44.08
CA GLU A 47 51.49 11.48 -43.14
C GLU A 47 49.95 11.39 -43.13
N GLU A 48 49.32 11.31 -44.32
CA GLU A 48 47.88 11.11 -44.45
C GLU A 48 47.43 9.76 -43.85
N ALA A 49 48.18 8.69 -44.09
CA ALA A 49 47.89 7.38 -43.51
C ALA A 49 47.99 7.40 -41.98
N HIS A 50 49.02 8.03 -41.43
CA HIS A 50 49.17 8.21 -39.99
C HIS A 50 48.06 9.07 -39.38
N ALA A 51 47.65 10.14 -40.05
CA ALA A 51 46.54 10.98 -39.62
C ALA A 51 45.23 10.20 -39.59
N LYS A 52 44.94 9.43 -40.65
CA LYS A 52 43.76 8.54 -40.72
C LYS A 52 43.80 7.47 -39.63
N PHE A 53 44.94 6.82 -39.42
CA PHE A 53 45.10 5.83 -38.37
C PHE A 53 44.83 6.42 -36.98
N LYS A 54 45.39 7.60 -36.68
CA LYS A 54 45.17 8.29 -35.40
C LYS A 54 43.70 8.69 -35.21
N ALA A 55 43.02 9.13 -36.27
CA ALA A 55 41.60 9.46 -36.22
C ALA A 55 40.75 8.21 -35.95
N LEU A 56 41.01 7.10 -36.66
CA LEU A 56 40.32 5.83 -36.44
C LEU A 56 40.58 5.26 -35.04
N ALA A 57 41.80 5.34 -34.54
CA ALA A 57 42.14 4.89 -33.19
C ALA A 57 41.37 5.68 -32.12
N LYS A 58 41.27 7.01 -32.28
CA LYS A 58 40.44 7.84 -31.38
C LYS A 58 38.96 7.50 -31.47
N ALA A 59 38.44 7.28 -32.67
CA ALA A 59 37.05 6.89 -32.88
C ALA A 59 36.74 5.52 -32.26
N LEU A 60 37.67 4.57 -32.37
CA LEU A 60 37.58 3.26 -31.74
C LEU A 60 37.55 3.38 -30.22
N GLU A 61 38.44 4.18 -29.63
CA GLU A 61 38.46 4.36 -28.18
C GLU A 61 37.18 5.03 -27.68
N ALA A 62 36.67 6.04 -28.39
CA ALA A 62 35.38 6.67 -28.08
C ALA A 62 34.23 5.66 -28.19
N ALA A 63 34.21 4.83 -29.23
CA ALA A 63 33.21 3.77 -29.39
C ALA A 63 33.33 2.67 -28.34
N ARG A 64 34.55 2.35 -27.89
CA ARG A 64 34.81 1.40 -26.81
C ARG A 64 34.28 1.94 -25.49
N VAL A 65 34.60 3.18 -25.14
CA VAL A 65 34.08 3.86 -23.94
C VAL A 65 32.55 3.96 -23.98
N SER A 66 31.98 4.26 -25.15
CA SER A 66 30.52 4.32 -25.34
C SER A 66 29.82 2.96 -25.32
N SER A 67 30.49 1.89 -25.75
CA SER A 67 29.91 0.53 -25.80
C SER A 67 30.08 -0.23 -24.48
N THR A 68 31.07 0.14 -23.66
CA THR A 68 31.14 -0.30 -22.28
C THR A 68 30.05 0.37 -21.46
N ARG A 69 29.26 -0.44 -20.76
CA ARG A 69 28.25 0.04 -19.83
C ARG A 69 28.92 0.94 -18.79
N PRO A 70 28.41 2.17 -18.55
CA PRO A 70 28.97 3.04 -17.52
C PRO A 70 28.92 2.34 -16.16
N ASN A 71 29.98 2.50 -15.35
CA ASN A 71 30.05 1.93 -14.01
C ASN A 71 28.96 2.47 -13.06
N THR A 72 28.26 3.54 -13.46
CA THR A 72 27.11 4.11 -12.73
C THR A 72 25.82 3.33 -12.92
N VAL A 73 25.74 2.43 -13.92
CA VAL A 73 24.55 1.62 -14.17
C VAL A 73 24.75 0.24 -13.54
N PRO A 74 23.90 -0.19 -12.58
CA PRO A 74 24.00 -1.49 -11.94
C PRO A 74 24.07 -2.62 -12.96
N SER A 75 24.87 -3.68 -12.71
CA SER A 75 24.96 -4.86 -13.58
C SER A 75 23.56 -5.47 -13.83
N ALA A 76 23.38 -6.24 -14.90
CA ALA A 76 22.07 -6.83 -15.21
C ALA A 76 21.56 -7.70 -14.05
N GLU A 77 22.48 -8.42 -13.40
CA GLU A 77 22.22 -9.18 -12.18
C GLU A 77 21.84 -8.29 -11.00
N ALA A 78 22.60 -7.22 -10.73
CA ALA A 78 22.28 -6.28 -9.64
C ALA A 78 20.92 -5.62 -9.84
N HIS A 79 20.57 -5.27 -11.09
CA HIS A 79 19.25 -4.73 -11.43
C HIS A 79 18.15 -5.77 -11.20
N ALA A 80 18.36 -7.03 -11.58
CA ALA A 80 17.42 -8.11 -11.32
C ALA A 80 17.21 -8.32 -9.80
N THR A 81 18.29 -8.31 -9.02
CA THR A 81 18.19 -8.39 -7.55
C THR A 81 17.37 -7.23 -6.98
N THR A 82 17.63 -5.98 -7.39
CA THR A 82 16.84 -4.83 -6.94
C THR A 82 15.37 -4.92 -7.36
N LEU A 83 15.08 -5.46 -8.55
CA LEU A 83 13.70 -5.67 -9.01
C LEU A 83 12.97 -6.69 -8.13
N HIS A 84 13.63 -7.81 -7.80
CA HIS A 84 13.09 -8.83 -6.92
C HIS A 84 12.87 -8.32 -5.50
N GLU A 85 13.78 -7.50 -4.97
CA GLU A 85 13.61 -6.84 -3.67
C GLU A 85 12.38 -5.91 -3.70
N HIS A 86 12.25 -5.08 -4.74
CA HIS A 86 11.09 -4.20 -4.90
C HIS A 86 9.78 -4.97 -5.04
N ASP A 87 9.75 -6.05 -5.82
CA ASP A 87 8.57 -6.92 -5.91
C ASP A 87 8.22 -7.53 -4.55
N GLY A 88 9.22 -8.00 -3.79
CA GLY A 88 9.04 -8.48 -2.42
C GLY A 88 8.41 -7.42 -1.51
N THR A 89 8.92 -6.19 -1.53
CA THR A 89 8.34 -5.08 -0.76
C THR A 89 6.92 -4.74 -1.22
N ARG A 90 6.63 -4.79 -2.52
CA ARG A 90 5.30 -4.53 -3.07
C ARG A 90 4.29 -5.56 -2.56
N PHE A 91 4.63 -6.84 -2.58
CA PHE A 91 3.77 -7.90 -2.05
C PHE A 91 3.55 -7.77 -0.55
N SER A 92 4.59 -7.43 0.22
CA SER A 92 4.47 -7.19 1.66
C SER A 92 3.55 -6.02 1.97
N LEU A 93 3.67 -4.91 1.24
CA LEU A 93 2.82 -3.73 1.39
C LEU A 93 1.37 -4.07 1.02
N MET A 94 1.15 -4.76 -0.10
CA MET A 94 -0.19 -5.17 -0.52
C MET A 94 -0.87 -6.05 0.52
N LYS A 95 -0.15 -7.01 1.11
CA LYS A 95 -0.67 -7.84 2.21
C LYS A 95 -1.03 -6.99 3.42
N THR A 96 -0.15 -6.07 3.82
CA THR A 96 -0.39 -5.19 4.96
C THR A 96 -1.63 -4.31 4.74
N ILE A 97 -1.81 -3.78 3.52
CA ILE A 97 -3.00 -3.01 3.15
C ILE A 97 -4.25 -3.88 3.28
N GLN A 98 -4.23 -5.10 2.74
CA GLN A 98 -5.37 -6.01 2.83
C GLN A 98 -5.72 -6.38 4.28
N ASP A 99 -4.70 -6.62 5.13
CA ASP A 99 -4.90 -6.90 6.55
C ASP A 99 -5.55 -5.68 7.26
N MET A 100 -5.06 -4.47 6.98
CA MET A 100 -5.63 -3.22 7.53
C MET A 100 -7.05 -2.94 7.02
N GLU A 101 -7.34 -3.19 5.75
CA GLU A 101 -8.70 -3.08 5.19
C GLU A 101 -9.67 -4.06 5.85
N GLY A 102 -9.21 -5.27 6.16
CA GLY A 102 -9.98 -6.25 6.94
C GLY A 102 -10.29 -5.76 8.36
N GLU A 103 -9.29 -5.18 9.04
CA GLU A 103 -9.48 -4.59 10.38
C GLU A 103 -10.46 -3.41 10.35
N ILE A 104 -10.36 -2.53 9.35
CA ILE A 104 -11.29 -1.42 9.15
C ILE A 104 -12.72 -1.95 8.96
N GLY A 105 -12.92 -2.94 8.09
CA GLY A 105 -14.23 -3.55 7.87
C GLY A 105 -14.83 -4.13 9.16
N SER A 106 -14.03 -4.82 9.97
CA SER A 106 -14.48 -5.33 11.28
C SER A 106 -14.89 -4.21 12.23
N LYS A 107 -14.09 -3.13 12.29
CA LYS A 107 -14.37 -1.98 13.14
C LYS A 107 -15.61 -1.21 12.70
N GLU A 108 -15.85 -1.09 11.40
CA GLU A 108 -17.06 -0.48 10.86
C GLU A 108 -18.32 -1.28 11.23
N VAL A 109 -18.26 -2.61 11.17
CA VAL A 109 -19.36 -3.48 11.60
C VAL A 109 -19.61 -3.36 13.10
N GLU A 110 -18.56 -3.39 13.93
CA GLU A 110 -18.68 -3.18 15.38
C GLU A 110 -19.30 -1.82 15.70
N LEU A 111 -18.84 -0.76 15.03
CA LEU A 111 -19.34 0.59 15.22
C LEU A 111 -20.81 0.71 14.81
N ALA A 112 -21.21 0.08 13.70
CA ALA A 112 -22.60 0.03 13.27
C ALA A 112 -23.49 -0.69 14.31
N ALA A 113 -23.03 -1.82 14.85
CA ALA A 113 -23.75 -2.55 15.89
C ALA A 113 -23.90 -1.73 17.18
N LEU A 114 -22.82 -1.09 17.64
CA LEU A 114 -22.83 -0.24 18.83
C LEU A 114 -23.74 0.97 18.67
N LYS A 115 -23.78 1.58 17.47
CA LYS A 115 -24.69 2.68 17.18
C LYS A 115 -26.15 2.25 17.25
N GLU A 116 -26.47 1.07 16.74
CA GLU A 116 -27.83 0.55 16.80
C GLU A 116 -28.24 0.18 18.24
N GLU A 117 -27.32 -0.38 19.03
CA GLU A 117 -27.55 -0.62 20.46
C GLU A 117 -27.74 0.69 21.22
N ALA A 118 -26.90 1.70 20.98
CA ALA A 118 -27.07 3.02 21.59
C ALA A 118 -28.42 3.64 21.24
N ARG A 119 -28.86 3.56 19.97
CA ARG A 119 -30.18 4.02 19.54
C ARG A 119 -31.31 3.31 20.29
N LYS A 120 -31.21 1.99 20.45
CA LYS A 120 -32.20 1.21 21.22
C LYS A 120 -32.25 1.63 22.69
N LEU A 121 -31.10 1.93 23.29
CA LEU A 121 -31.04 2.42 24.67
C LEU A 121 -31.59 3.85 24.80
N GLU A 122 -31.35 4.71 23.81
CA GLU A 122 -31.94 6.06 23.77
C GLU A 122 -33.47 6.04 23.62
N GLU A 123 -34.00 5.08 22.86
CA GLU A 123 -35.44 4.85 22.70
C GLU A 123 -36.06 4.12 23.91
N TYR A 124 -35.25 3.49 24.77
CA TYR A 124 -35.72 2.77 25.96
C TYR A 124 -36.05 3.76 27.08
N ASP A 125 -37.35 3.89 27.40
CA ASP A 125 -37.83 4.61 28.57
C ASP A 125 -38.08 3.65 29.74
N PRO A 126 -37.24 3.67 30.80
CA PRO A 126 -37.41 2.80 31.95
C PRO A 126 -38.72 3.06 32.72
N ALA A 127 -39.27 4.28 32.67
CA ALA A 127 -40.50 4.59 33.39
C ALA A 127 -41.71 3.88 32.76
N THR A 128 -41.82 3.94 31.42
CA THR A 128 -42.89 3.26 30.68
C THR A 128 -42.81 1.74 30.80
N GLU A 129 -41.60 1.16 30.80
CA GLU A 129 -41.45 -0.29 30.97
C GLU A 129 -41.71 -0.73 32.42
N HIS A 130 -41.29 0.05 33.42
CA HIS A 130 -41.61 -0.24 34.81
C HIS A 130 -43.11 -0.09 35.11
N GLU A 131 -43.81 0.84 34.47
CA GLU A 131 -45.28 0.93 34.54
C GLU A 131 -46.00 -0.28 33.93
N LYS A 132 -45.41 -0.94 32.93
CA LYS A 132 -45.95 -2.18 32.35
C LYS A 132 -45.63 -3.41 33.22
N GLU A 133 -44.46 -3.43 33.85
CA GLU A 133 -44.01 -4.54 34.71
C GLU A 133 -44.60 -4.48 36.12
N MET A 134 -44.85 -3.29 36.65
CA MET A 134 -45.57 -3.09 37.91
C MET A 134 -47.06 -3.33 37.69
N ASP A 135 -47.52 -4.53 38.01
CA ASP A 135 -48.95 -4.84 38.06
C ASP A 135 -49.64 -3.88 39.05
N GLY A 136 -50.46 -2.97 38.53
CA GLY A 136 -51.19 -1.98 39.33
C GLY A 136 -52.04 -2.63 40.43
N ASP A 137 -52.39 -3.90 40.28
CA ASP A 137 -53.10 -4.66 41.30
C ASP A 137 -52.20 -5.01 42.49
N VAL A 138 -50.90 -5.25 42.30
CA VAL A 138 -49.94 -5.45 43.40
C VAL A 138 -49.80 -4.16 44.22
N LEU A 139 -49.71 -3.00 43.57
CA LEU A 139 -49.62 -1.71 44.25
C LEU A 139 -50.92 -1.42 45.03
N ARG A 140 -52.09 -1.68 44.44
CA ARG A 140 -53.39 -1.55 45.12
C ARG A 140 -53.48 -2.49 46.32
N LEU A 141 -53.05 -3.74 46.18
CA LEU A 141 -53.04 -4.71 47.28
C LEU A 141 -52.11 -4.27 48.42
N ASP A 142 -50.93 -3.72 48.12
CA ASP A 142 -50.03 -3.20 49.14
C ASP A 142 -50.63 -1.98 49.86
N ILE A 143 -51.28 -1.07 49.13
CA ILE A 143 -52.01 0.06 49.72
C ILE A 143 -53.13 -0.43 50.65
N TYR A 144 -53.94 -1.41 50.21
CA TYR A 144 -55.01 -1.96 51.06
C TYR A 144 -54.46 -2.68 52.30
N LYS A 145 -53.34 -3.38 52.17
CA LYS A 145 -52.65 -4.00 53.30
C LYS A 145 -52.08 -2.97 54.27
N ALA A 146 -51.50 -1.89 53.76
CA ALA A 146 -50.99 -0.77 54.56
C ALA A 146 -52.12 -0.02 55.29
N LEU A 147 -53.30 0.06 54.68
CA LEU A 147 -54.53 0.56 55.32
C LEU A 147 -55.10 -0.40 56.37
N GLY A 148 -54.51 -1.59 56.54
CA GLY A 148 -54.87 -2.54 57.58
C GLY A 148 -55.87 -3.61 57.15
N PHE A 149 -56.23 -3.70 55.87
CA PHE A 149 -57.11 -4.75 55.35
C PHE A 149 -56.30 -5.97 54.91
N GLU A 150 -56.51 -7.10 55.58
CA GLU A 150 -55.80 -8.34 55.31
C GLU A 150 -56.81 -9.47 55.07
N PRO A 151 -56.99 -9.91 53.80
CA PRO A 151 -57.94 -10.97 53.47
C PRO A 151 -57.41 -12.34 53.91
N VAL A 152 -58.27 -13.12 54.54
CA VAL A 152 -57.98 -14.51 54.94
C VAL A 152 -58.66 -15.45 53.97
N GLN A 153 -57.84 -16.23 53.27
CA GLN A 153 -58.29 -17.25 52.34
C GLN A 153 -58.51 -18.57 53.07
N ASP A 154 -59.60 -19.25 52.73
CA ASP A 154 -59.83 -20.63 53.16
C ASP A 154 -59.03 -21.61 52.28
N LYS A 155 -58.97 -22.89 52.67
CA LYS A 155 -58.20 -23.97 51.99
C LYS A 155 -58.55 -24.14 50.50
N ASN A 156 -59.71 -23.64 50.09
CA ASN A 156 -60.21 -23.68 48.71
C ASN A 156 -59.89 -22.40 47.91
N GLY A 157 -59.14 -21.44 48.47
CA GLY A 157 -58.74 -20.20 47.81
C GLY A 157 -59.78 -19.08 47.82
N TYR A 158 -60.95 -19.30 48.44
CA TYR A 158 -61.98 -18.26 48.60
C TYR A 158 -61.70 -17.37 49.82
N ILE A 159 -61.91 -16.07 49.67
CA ILE A 159 -61.81 -15.11 50.78
C ILE A 159 -63.06 -15.27 51.65
N THR A 160 -62.87 -15.74 52.88
CA THR A 160 -63.99 -16.01 53.81
C THR A 160 -64.06 -14.99 54.95
N LYS A 161 -62.92 -14.42 55.33
CA LYS A 161 -62.82 -13.45 56.42
C LYS A 161 -61.89 -12.32 56.02
N MET A 162 -62.14 -11.14 56.57
CA MET A 162 -61.26 -9.98 56.46
C MET A 162 -60.76 -9.62 57.86
N LEU A 163 -59.44 -9.50 58.01
CA LEU A 163 -58.83 -8.91 59.19
C LEU A 163 -58.67 -7.41 58.93
N ILE A 164 -59.17 -6.59 59.84
CA ILE A 164 -59.04 -5.14 59.77
C ILE A 164 -58.26 -4.67 60.99
N ARG A 165 -57.11 -4.04 60.75
CA ARG A 165 -56.35 -3.35 61.79
C ARG A 165 -56.83 -1.91 61.87
N SER A 166 -57.35 -1.54 63.02
CA SER A 166 -57.89 -0.22 63.32
C SER A 166 -56.77 0.80 63.57
N GLN A 167 -57.05 2.09 63.51
CA GLN A 167 -56.03 3.12 63.83
C GLN A 167 -55.66 3.12 65.32
N SER A 168 -56.58 2.63 66.16
CA SER A 168 -56.38 2.40 67.59
C SER A 168 -55.44 1.21 67.90
N GLY A 169 -55.10 0.39 66.90
CA GLY A 169 -54.19 -0.76 67.02
C GLY A 169 -54.89 -2.10 67.31
N ASP A 170 -56.23 -2.11 67.36
CA ASP A 170 -57.04 -3.31 67.55
C ASP A 170 -57.22 -4.07 66.23
N VAL A 171 -57.34 -5.39 66.32
CA VAL A 171 -57.54 -6.27 65.15
C VAL A 171 -58.94 -6.86 65.20
N HIS A 172 -59.76 -6.50 64.21
CA HIS A 172 -61.13 -7.00 64.06
C HIS A 172 -61.20 -8.07 62.99
N VAL A 173 -61.90 -9.17 63.29
CA VAL A 173 -62.20 -10.22 62.32
C VAL A 173 -63.62 -10.02 61.84
N VAL A 174 -63.80 -9.78 60.54
CA VAL A 174 -65.12 -9.65 59.92
C VAL A 174 -65.33 -10.83 58.97
N ASP A 175 -66.39 -11.60 59.21
CA ASP A 175 -66.81 -12.66 58.30
C ASP A 175 -67.48 -12.02 57.08
N LEU A 176 -66.99 -12.36 55.88
CA LEU A 176 -67.59 -11.87 54.64
C LEU A 176 -68.76 -12.79 54.23
N PRO A 177 -69.87 -12.23 53.72
CA PRO A 177 -70.99 -13.05 53.28
C PRO A 177 -70.56 -13.97 52.12
N ALA A 178 -71.09 -15.19 52.07
CA ALA A 178 -70.80 -16.17 51.00
C ALA A 178 -71.34 -15.77 49.61
N THR A 179 -72.04 -14.63 49.53
CA THR A 179 -72.59 -14.09 48.28
C THR A 179 -71.51 -13.27 47.58
N ASN A 180 -71.34 -13.49 46.27
CA ASN A 180 -70.23 -12.94 45.48
C ASN A 180 -70.26 -11.40 45.30
N GLU A 181 -71.28 -10.73 45.82
CA GLU A 181 -71.47 -9.27 45.74
C GLU A 181 -71.67 -8.70 47.16
N PRO A 182 -70.70 -7.95 47.71
CA PRO A 182 -70.87 -7.29 48.99
C PRO A 182 -71.88 -6.14 48.89
N THR A 183 -72.81 -6.04 49.84
CA THR A 183 -73.78 -4.94 49.85
C THR A 183 -73.10 -3.65 50.31
N PHE A 184 -73.64 -2.49 49.93
CA PHE A 184 -73.16 -1.18 50.39
C PHE A 184 -73.01 -1.11 51.93
N GLU A 185 -73.97 -1.69 52.66
CA GLU A 185 -73.93 -1.76 54.12
C GLU A 185 -72.72 -2.55 54.65
N ASP A 186 -72.30 -3.60 53.96
CA ASP A 186 -71.16 -4.43 54.35
C ASP A 186 -69.85 -3.67 54.13
N ILE A 187 -69.73 -2.96 53.00
CA ILE A 187 -68.59 -2.08 52.72
C ILE A 187 -68.51 -0.95 53.77
N GLN A 188 -69.64 -0.32 54.10
CA GLN A 188 -69.68 0.75 55.09
C GLN A 188 -69.31 0.25 56.49
N LYS A 189 -69.70 -0.97 56.86
CA LYS A 189 -69.27 -1.61 58.13
C LYS A 189 -67.75 -1.81 58.15
N LEU A 190 -67.15 -2.33 57.08
CA LEU A 190 -65.69 -2.54 57.01
C LEU A 190 -64.92 -1.22 57.18
N TRP A 191 -65.35 -0.14 56.51
CA TRP A 191 -64.72 1.17 56.64
C TRP A 191 -64.92 1.81 58.01
N ASN A 192 -66.09 1.63 58.64
CA ASN A 192 -66.32 2.13 60.00
C ASN A 192 -65.40 1.45 61.02
N ILE A 193 -65.14 0.15 60.86
CA ILE A 193 -64.23 -0.63 61.70
C ILE A 193 -62.77 -0.22 61.46
N ALA A 194 -62.39 0.06 60.22
CA ALA A 194 -61.05 0.55 59.91
C ALA A 194 -60.79 1.96 60.50
N ARG A 195 -61.85 2.76 60.70
CA ARG A 195 -61.77 4.11 61.25
C ARG A 195 -61.81 4.16 62.79
N SER A 196 -62.39 3.14 63.46
CA SER A 196 -62.34 3.04 64.92
C SER A 196 -60.92 2.86 65.46
#